data_AF-A0A5M5BWZ9-F1
#
_entry.id   AF-A0A5M5BWZ9-F1
#
_cell.length_a   1.000
_cell.length_b   1.000
_cell.length_c   1.000
_cell.angle_alpha   90.00
_cell.angle_beta   90.00
_cell.angle_gamma   90.00
#
_symmetry.space_group_name_H-M   'P 1'
#
loop_
_entity.id
_entity.type
_entity.pdbx_description
1 polymer ?
#
loop_
_entity_poly.entity_id
_entity_poly.type
_entity_poly.pdbx_seq_one_letter_code
_entity_poly.pdbx_strand_id
1 'polypeptide(L)'
;MNKSCLIGFLMCSAFSLVVQAATDGAHITKTISQIERKKGIKRTIQYRPDGNDFVCVNGKNRYTRALYGGITDFRIETSDRPVFATYKPKDSKHICFRLQCGNQSIALDSLKFCEARYRAGRRTYRLTDPLLGKGELNISVLAFPDAEGGIWRFTMKDMPEGALLHCYISE
;
A
#
# COMPACT_ATOMS: atom_id res chain seq x y z
N MET A 1 -21.24 -71.16 -42.85
CA MET A 1 -20.89 -70.90 -41.44
C MET A 1 -20.41 -69.46 -41.35
N ASN A 2 -21.27 -68.54 -40.91
CA ASN A 2 -20.89 -67.19 -40.48
C ASN A 2 -21.85 -66.77 -39.38
N LYS A 3 -21.28 -66.43 -38.24
CA LYS A 3 -21.94 -66.00 -37.00
C LYS A 3 -22.27 -64.51 -37.10
N SER A 4 -23.39 -64.06 -36.53
CA SER A 4 -23.64 -62.73 -35.92
C SER A 4 -25.13 -62.64 -35.59
N CYS A 5 -25.57 -62.90 -34.35
CA CYS A 5 -25.62 -62.00 -33.19
C CYS A 5 -26.64 -60.86 -33.35
N LEU A 6 -27.84 -61.08 -32.79
CA LEU A 6 -28.94 -60.14 -32.60
C LEU A 6 -28.72 -59.38 -31.29
N ILE A 7 -28.83 -58.04 -31.28
CA ILE A 7 -29.19 -57.29 -30.06
C ILE A 7 -30.13 -56.15 -30.46
N GLY A 8 -31.35 -56.20 -29.92
CA GLY A 8 -32.43 -55.25 -30.18
C GLY A 8 -32.24 -53.91 -29.49
N PHE A 9 -32.78 -52.87 -30.12
CA PHE A 9 -32.88 -51.52 -29.58
C PHE A 9 -34.02 -51.43 -28.55
N LEU A 10 -33.67 -51.18 -27.29
CA LEU A 10 -34.62 -50.79 -26.24
C LEU A 10 -34.68 -49.26 -26.19
N MET A 11 -35.77 -48.68 -26.67
CA MET A 11 -36.11 -47.26 -26.50
C MET A 11 -36.45 -47.01 -25.02
N CYS A 12 -35.65 -46.20 -24.33
CA CYS A 12 -35.92 -45.75 -22.96
C CYS A 12 -36.02 -44.21 -22.96
N SER A 13 -37.24 -43.70 -23.07
CA SER A 13 -37.55 -42.29 -22.90
C SER A 13 -37.58 -41.94 -21.41
N ALA A 14 -36.48 -41.39 -20.89
CA ALA A 14 -36.47 -40.74 -19.58
C ALA A 14 -36.46 -39.22 -19.78
N PHE A 15 -37.64 -38.59 -19.70
CA PHE A 15 -37.75 -37.15 -19.47
C PHE A 15 -37.26 -36.87 -18.04
N SER A 16 -35.99 -36.49 -17.90
CA SER A 16 -35.48 -35.94 -16.64
C SER A 16 -35.96 -34.49 -16.50
N LEU A 17 -36.98 -34.28 -15.67
CA LEU A 17 -37.29 -32.97 -15.12
C LEU A 17 -36.10 -32.52 -14.27
N VAL A 18 -35.27 -31.63 -14.83
CA VAL A 18 -34.28 -30.90 -14.04
C VAL A 18 -35.05 -29.88 -13.20
N VAL A 19 -35.31 -30.21 -11.94
CA VAL A 19 -35.69 -29.21 -10.94
C VAL A 19 -34.45 -28.38 -10.67
N GLN A 20 -34.35 -27.25 -11.36
CA GLN A 20 -33.35 -26.24 -11.05
C GLN A 20 -33.81 -25.55 -9.77
N ALA A 21 -33.25 -25.97 -8.63
CA ALA A 21 -33.41 -25.24 -7.39
C ALA A 21 -32.88 -23.82 -7.62
N ALA A 22 -33.77 -22.84 -7.63
CA ALA A 22 -33.38 -21.43 -7.60
C ALA A 22 -32.66 -21.22 -6.27
N THR A 23 -31.33 -21.22 -6.30
CA THR A 23 -30.57 -20.62 -5.22
C THR A 23 -30.91 -19.14 -5.24
N ASP A 24 -31.55 -18.65 -4.19
CA ASP A 24 -31.75 -17.22 -3.95
C ASP A 24 -30.37 -16.55 -3.96
N GLY A 25 -29.97 -16.08 -5.13
CA GLY A 25 -28.67 -15.54 -5.45
C GLY A 25 -28.54 -14.10 -4.96
N ALA A 26 -28.59 -13.91 -3.64
CA ALA A 26 -28.27 -12.63 -3.02
C ALA A 26 -27.82 -12.80 -1.57
N HIS A 27 -26.79 -13.61 -1.31
CA HIS A 27 -26.05 -13.48 -0.05
C HIS A 27 -25.17 -12.23 -0.14
N ILE A 28 -25.81 -11.05 0.00
CA ILE A 28 -25.09 -9.77 0.10
C ILE A 28 -24.39 -9.77 1.46
N THR A 29 -23.14 -10.24 1.47
CA THR A 29 -22.26 -10.08 2.61
C THR A 29 -22.06 -8.59 2.84
N LYS A 30 -22.63 -8.07 3.93
CA LYS A 30 -22.45 -6.68 4.33
C LYS A 30 -20.96 -6.41 4.44
N THR A 31 -20.51 -5.33 3.81
CA THR A 31 -19.12 -4.89 3.94
C THR A 31 -18.82 -4.55 5.39
N ILE A 32 -17.56 -4.68 5.80
CA ILE A 32 -17.09 -4.30 7.15
C ILE A 32 -17.52 -2.87 7.48
N SER A 33 -17.49 -1.97 6.48
CA SER A 33 -17.95 -0.59 6.63
C SER A 33 -19.45 -0.48 6.97
N GLN A 34 -20.31 -1.29 6.37
CA GLN A 34 -21.74 -1.32 6.69
C GLN A 34 -21.98 -1.88 8.09
N ILE A 35 -21.23 -2.91 8.50
CA ILE A 35 -21.31 -3.53 9.82
C ILE A 35 -20.90 -2.55 10.91
N GLU A 36 -19.75 -1.91 10.76
CA GLU A 36 -19.23 -0.90 11.69
C GLU A 36 -20.14 0.33 11.78
N ARG A 37 -20.73 0.77 10.65
CA ARG A 37 -21.71 1.87 10.64
C ARG A 37 -22.94 1.49 11.46
N LYS A 38 -23.44 0.27 11.31
CA LYS A 38 -24.56 -0.25 12.11
C LYS A 38 -24.20 -0.36 13.59
N LYS A 39 -22.96 -0.69 13.92
CA LYS A 39 -22.43 -0.76 15.31
C LYS A 39 -22.10 0.61 15.92
N GLY A 40 -22.30 1.72 15.20
CA GLY A 40 -22.00 3.06 15.70
C GLY A 40 -20.50 3.33 15.90
N ILE A 41 -19.62 2.54 15.28
CA ILE A 41 -18.17 2.72 15.40
C ILE A 41 -17.79 4.01 14.68
N LYS A 42 -17.32 5.00 15.45
CA LYS A 42 -16.87 6.29 14.91
C LYS A 42 -15.57 6.09 14.13
N ARG A 43 -15.58 6.44 12.85
CA ARG A 43 -14.38 6.39 12.00
C ARG A 43 -13.59 7.68 12.09
N THR A 44 -12.28 7.53 12.13
CA THR A 44 -11.36 8.65 11.96
C THR A 44 -11.04 8.79 10.48
N ILE A 45 -11.28 9.97 9.93
CA ILE A 45 -10.80 10.33 8.60
C ILE A 45 -9.28 10.48 8.69
N GLN A 46 -8.52 9.58 8.07
CA GLN A 46 -7.06 9.61 8.12
C GLN A 46 -6.43 10.56 7.09
N TYR A 47 -7.13 10.82 5.98
CA TYR A 47 -6.66 11.67 4.91
C TYR A 47 -7.61 12.83 4.72
N ARG A 48 -7.07 14.05 4.71
CA ARG A 48 -7.85 15.27 4.46
C ARG A 48 -7.26 16.04 3.28
N PRO A 49 -8.08 16.73 2.49
CA PRO A 49 -7.57 17.68 1.50
C PRO A 49 -6.92 18.87 2.22
N ASP A 50 -5.88 19.42 1.61
CA ASP A 50 -5.25 20.68 1.98
C ASP A 50 -4.66 21.31 0.72
N GLY A 51 -5.35 22.30 0.16
CA GLY A 51 -5.06 22.79 -1.19
C GLY A 51 -5.11 21.66 -2.22
N ASN A 52 -4.01 21.45 -2.94
CA ASN A 52 -3.88 20.41 -3.97
C ASN A 52 -3.34 19.07 -3.43
N ASP A 53 -3.23 18.94 -2.10
CA ASP A 53 -2.58 17.81 -1.47
C ASP A 53 -3.58 16.95 -0.70
N PHE A 54 -3.31 15.65 -0.65
CA PHE A 54 -3.89 14.76 0.35
C PHE A 54 -2.93 14.62 1.54
N VAL A 55 -3.37 15.06 2.71
CA VAL A 55 -2.55 15.12 3.93
C VAL A 55 -2.96 14.05 4.91
N CYS A 56 -1.97 13.37 5.48
CA CYS A 56 -2.11 12.46 6.60
C CYS A 56 -1.14 12.89 7.71
N VAL A 57 -1.67 13.12 8.92
CA VAL A 57 -0.83 13.43 10.09
C VAL A 57 -0.80 12.20 10.98
N ASN A 58 0.41 11.74 11.27
CA ASN A 58 0.70 10.58 12.09
C ASN A 58 -0.04 9.30 11.70
N GLY A 59 -0.25 9.08 10.39
CA GLY A 59 -0.81 7.84 9.90
C GLY A 59 0.07 6.64 10.22
N LYS A 60 -0.52 5.45 10.09
CA LYS A 60 0.08 4.17 10.52
C LYS A 60 0.05 3.10 9.44
N ASN A 61 -0.56 3.37 8.29
CA ASN A 61 -0.70 2.36 7.24
C ASN A 61 0.55 2.39 6.36
N ARG A 62 0.92 1.21 5.85
CA ARG A 62 2.07 1.01 4.97
C ARG A 62 1.63 0.89 3.52
N TYR A 63 2.49 1.34 2.62
CA TYR A 63 2.33 1.24 1.16
C TYR A 63 0.96 1.76 0.69
N THR A 64 0.62 2.97 1.12
CA THR A 64 -0.69 3.60 0.89
C THR A 64 -0.79 4.37 -0.42
N ARG A 65 0.34 4.72 -1.03
CA ARG A 65 0.40 5.45 -2.29
C ARG A 65 1.53 4.92 -3.16
N ALA A 66 1.18 4.35 -4.30
CA ALA A 66 2.12 4.03 -5.37
C ALA A 66 2.45 5.28 -6.18
N LEU A 67 3.74 5.49 -6.47
CA LEU A 67 4.24 6.50 -7.37
C LEU A 67 4.66 5.82 -8.67
N TYR A 68 3.90 6.08 -9.73
CA TYR A 68 4.23 5.66 -11.08
C TYR A 68 5.02 6.78 -11.77
N GLY A 69 6.13 6.43 -12.39
CA GLY A 69 6.96 7.37 -13.14
C GLY A 69 6.87 7.13 -14.64
N GLY A 70 7.11 5.90 -15.08
CA GLY A 70 7.04 5.49 -16.49
C GLY A 70 5.85 4.56 -16.80
N ILE A 71 5.96 3.86 -17.93
CA ILE A 71 4.91 2.96 -18.46
C ILE A 71 5.03 1.50 -18.00
N THR A 72 6.12 1.13 -17.31
CA THR A 72 6.33 -0.25 -16.87
C THR A 72 5.51 -0.57 -15.62
N ASP A 73 5.56 -1.82 -15.16
CA ASP A 73 4.92 -2.27 -13.93
C ASP A 73 5.65 -1.81 -12.65
N PHE A 74 6.84 -1.20 -12.81
CA PHE A 74 7.63 -0.66 -11.73
C PHE A 74 6.96 0.55 -11.08
N ARG A 75 7.03 0.61 -9.75
CA ARG A 75 6.60 1.77 -8.96
C ARG A 75 7.31 1.85 -7.63
N ILE A 76 7.27 3.04 -7.03
CA ILE A 76 7.66 3.24 -5.64
C ILE A 76 6.42 3.24 -4.79
N GLU A 77 6.32 2.27 -3.89
CA GLU A 77 5.30 2.25 -2.85
C GLU A 77 5.73 3.16 -1.70
N THR A 78 4.85 4.03 -1.26
CA THR A 78 5.09 4.98 -0.16
C THR A 78 4.05 4.81 0.94
N SER A 79 4.43 5.02 2.19
CA SER A 79 3.57 4.79 3.37
C SER A 79 3.05 6.10 3.99
N ASP A 80 2.25 6.03 5.05
CA ASP A 80 1.85 7.21 5.83
C ASP A 80 2.98 7.79 6.68
N ARG A 81 4.01 6.98 6.91
CA ARG A 81 5.30 7.36 7.49
C ARG A 81 6.41 7.02 6.48
N PRO A 82 7.65 7.51 6.62
CA PRO A 82 8.70 7.35 5.60
C PRO A 82 9.30 5.94 5.57
N VAL A 83 8.49 5.00 5.12
CA VAL A 83 8.82 3.62 4.77
C VAL A 83 8.35 3.41 3.33
N PHE A 84 9.24 2.83 2.54
CA PHE A 84 9.08 2.73 1.10
C PHE A 84 9.27 1.29 0.65
N ALA A 85 8.86 1.01 -0.57
CA ALA A 85 9.31 -0.17 -1.29
C ALA A 85 9.42 0.14 -2.77
N THR A 86 10.36 -0.50 -3.46
CA THR A 86 10.20 -0.71 -4.90
C THR A 86 9.26 -1.88 -5.10
N TYR A 87 8.39 -1.77 -6.08
CA TYR A 87 7.55 -2.87 -6.52
C TYR A 87 7.82 -3.14 -8.00
N LYS A 88 8.16 -4.39 -8.29
CA LYS A 88 8.06 -5.03 -9.58
C LYS A 88 7.55 -6.47 -9.34
N PRO A 89 6.76 -7.07 -10.25
CA PRO A 89 6.28 -8.44 -10.05
C PRO A 89 7.45 -9.39 -9.76
N LYS A 90 7.36 -10.10 -8.62
CA LYS A 90 8.37 -11.03 -8.09
C LYS A 90 9.69 -10.40 -7.63
N ASP A 91 9.83 -9.09 -7.69
CA ASP A 91 11.02 -8.36 -7.23
C ASP A 91 10.62 -7.05 -6.55
N SER A 92 10.28 -7.14 -5.27
CA SER A 92 9.93 -5.98 -4.45
C SER A 92 10.96 -5.83 -3.34
N LYS A 93 11.52 -4.63 -3.18
CA LYS A 93 12.51 -4.36 -2.12
C LYS A 93 11.93 -3.39 -1.11
N HIS A 94 12.01 -3.74 0.17
CA HIS A 94 11.67 -2.84 1.25
C HIS A 94 12.79 -1.81 1.43
N ILE A 95 12.45 -0.54 1.55
CA ILE A 95 13.41 0.55 1.78
C ILE A 95 12.98 1.31 3.03
N CYS A 96 13.85 1.37 4.02
CA CYS A 96 13.63 2.16 5.23
C CYS A 96 14.89 2.93 5.62
N PHE A 97 14.69 3.96 6.43
CA PHE A 97 15.76 4.83 6.87
C PHE A 97 15.78 4.91 8.39
N ARG A 98 16.98 5.03 8.95
CA ARG A 98 17.20 5.32 10.37
C ARG A 98 18.03 6.58 10.52
N LEU A 99 17.62 7.43 11.44
CA LEU A 99 18.38 8.60 11.84
C LEU A 99 19.18 8.27 13.10
N GLN A 100 20.48 8.56 13.05
CA GLN A 100 21.38 8.47 14.19
C GLN A 100 21.74 9.87 14.66
N CYS A 101 21.55 10.12 15.95
CA CYS A 101 21.96 11.35 16.63
C CYS A 101 22.75 10.94 17.88
N GLY A 102 24.06 11.19 17.88
CA GLY A 102 24.97 10.65 18.90
C GLY A 102 24.88 9.12 18.98
N ASN A 103 24.59 8.61 20.17
CA ASN A 103 24.46 7.16 20.44
C ASN A 103 23.04 6.62 20.23
N GLN A 104 22.08 7.45 19.84
CA GLN A 104 20.70 7.05 19.62
C GLN A 104 20.43 6.86 18.13
N SER A 105 19.77 5.75 17.78
CA SER A 105 19.31 5.46 16.40
C SER A 105 17.82 5.16 16.39
N ILE A 106 17.06 5.93 15.62
CA ILE A 106 15.60 5.79 15.50
C ILE A 106 15.20 5.59 14.04
N ALA A 107 14.25 4.69 13.80
CA ALA A 107 13.66 4.53 12.48
C ALA A 107 12.81 5.77 12.15
N LEU A 108 12.84 6.24 10.90
CA LEU A 108 12.11 7.46 10.54
C LEU A 108 10.58 7.32 10.69
N ASP A 109 10.05 6.09 10.58
CA ASP A 109 8.64 5.81 10.85
C ASP A 109 8.28 5.75 12.33
N SER A 110 9.26 5.82 13.23
CA SER A 110 9.04 5.87 14.67
C SER A 110 9.13 7.28 15.27
N LEU A 111 9.52 8.28 14.48
CA LEU A 111 9.58 9.68 14.94
C LEU A 111 8.19 10.16 15.38
N LYS A 112 8.14 10.99 16.42
CA LYS A 112 6.90 11.39 17.10
C LYS A 112 5.90 12.09 16.20
N PHE A 113 6.36 12.99 15.34
CA PHE A 113 5.52 13.71 14.40
C PHE A 113 5.91 13.38 12.96
N CYS A 114 4.91 13.07 12.16
CA CYS A 114 5.01 12.92 10.73
C CYS A 114 3.78 13.52 10.07
N GLU A 115 3.98 14.44 9.14
CA GLU A 115 2.97 14.83 8.18
C GLU A 115 3.38 14.31 6.80
N ALA A 116 2.55 13.46 6.21
CA ALA A 116 2.72 12.96 4.85
C ALA A 116 1.75 13.66 3.91
N ARG A 117 2.26 14.16 2.78
CA ARG A 117 1.45 14.78 1.73
C ARG A 117 1.64 14.04 0.42
N TYR A 118 0.55 13.81 -0.30
CA TYR A 118 0.58 13.30 -1.67
C TYR A 118 0.07 14.37 -2.64
N ARG A 119 0.87 14.68 -3.66
CA ARG A 119 0.55 15.67 -4.70
C ARG A 119 1.08 15.20 -6.05
N ALA A 120 0.19 14.94 -7.00
CA ALA A 120 0.52 14.67 -8.40
C ALA A 120 1.75 13.75 -8.61
N GLY A 121 1.71 12.52 -8.08
CA GLY A 121 2.83 11.56 -8.23
C GLY A 121 4.04 11.81 -7.33
N ARG A 122 3.97 12.79 -6.42
CA ARG A 122 4.99 13.07 -5.40
C ARG A 122 4.48 12.77 -4.01
N ARG A 123 5.31 12.11 -3.20
CA ARG A 123 5.09 11.97 -1.76
C ARG A 123 6.09 12.83 -1.00
N THR A 124 5.63 13.61 -0.04
CA THR A 124 6.50 14.39 0.86
C THR A 124 6.21 14.09 2.31
N TYR A 125 7.23 14.19 3.16
CA TYR A 125 7.12 14.02 4.59
C TYR A 125 7.78 15.19 5.31
N ARG A 126 7.14 15.66 6.38
CA ARG A 126 7.72 16.58 7.35
C ARG A 126 7.79 15.88 8.70
N LEU A 127 8.99 15.75 9.25
CA LEU A 127 9.27 14.95 10.43
C LEU A 127 9.89 15.82 11.53
N THR A 128 9.35 15.69 12.74
CA THR A 128 9.95 16.25 13.95
C THR A 128 9.87 15.24 15.09
N ASP A 129 10.82 15.33 16.00
CA ASP A 129 10.88 14.47 17.17
C ASP A 129 11.66 15.19 18.29
N PRO A 130 11.34 14.99 19.57
CA PRO A 130 12.15 15.51 20.67
C PRO A 130 13.65 15.21 20.55
N LEU A 131 14.03 14.07 19.96
CA LEU A 131 15.43 13.71 19.68
C LEU A 131 16.13 14.74 18.77
N LEU A 132 15.38 15.42 17.91
CA LEU A 132 15.93 16.41 16.97
C LEU A 132 16.05 17.80 17.60
N GLY A 133 15.53 18.01 18.81
CA GLY A 133 15.41 19.32 19.41
C GLY A 133 14.53 20.25 18.57
N LYS A 134 15.15 21.26 17.95
CA LYS A 134 14.49 22.18 16.99
C LYS A 134 14.55 21.68 15.55
N GLY A 135 15.20 20.55 15.33
CA GLY A 135 15.47 19.99 14.02
C GLY A 135 14.21 19.51 13.31
N GLU A 136 14.23 19.65 12.00
CA GLU A 136 13.18 19.18 11.10
C GLU A 136 13.81 18.46 9.91
N LEU A 137 13.32 17.25 9.64
CA LEU A 137 13.68 16.49 8.46
C LEU A 137 12.51 16.48 7.47
N ASN A 138 12.76 16.98 6.27
CA ASN A 138 11.84 16.95 5.16
C ASN A 138 12.31 15.94 4.10
N ILE A 139 11.38 15.15 3.57
CA ILE A 139 11.64 14.14 2.56
C ILE A 139 10.72 14.39 1.37
N SER A 140 11.23 14.28 0.16
CA SER A 140 10.44 14.27 -1.08
C SER A 140 10.83 13.07 -1.91
N VAL A 141 9.84 12.35 -2.43
CA VAL A 141 10.03 11.11 -3.20
C VAL A 141 9.31 11.20 -4.53
N LEU A 142 10.00 10.79 -5.59
CA LEU A 142 9.50 10.69 -6.96
C LEU A 142 10.00 9.39 -7.59
N ALA A 143 9.18 8.79 -8.45
CA ALA A 143 9.62 7.76 -9.39
C ALA A 143 10.19 8.42 -10.66
N PHE A 144 11.19 7.77 -11.29
CA PHE A 144 11.75 8.28 -12.54
C PHE A 144 10.77 8.08 -13.71
N PRO A 145 10.69 9.05 -14.65
CA PRO A 145 9.79 8.95 -15.80
C PRO A 145 10.31 8.02 -16.90
N ASP A 146 11.62 7.88 -17.01
CA ASP A 146 12.34 7.29 -18.13
C ASP A 146 13.13 6.02 -17.78
N ALA A 147 13.18 5.66 -16.49
CA ALA A 147 13.85 4.47 -15.99
C ALA A 147 13.09 3.86 -14.80
N GLU A 148 13.33 2.58 -14.53
CA GLU A 148 12.87 1.96 -13.29
C GLU A 148 13.75 2.44 -12.13
N GLY A 149 13.17 3.28 -11.28
CA GLY A 149 13.89 3.77 -10.11
C GLY A 149 13.17 4.93 -9.44
N GLY A 150 13.85 5.47 -8.44
CA GLY A 150 13.34 6.54 -7.61
C GLY A 150 14.41 7.47 -7.11
N ILE A 151 13.96 8.67 -6.74
CA ILE A 151 14.79 9.65 -6.09
C ILE A 151 14.14 10.10 -4.78
N TRP A 152 14.96 10.12 -3.73
CA TRP A 152 14.63 10.66 -2.43
C TRP A 152 15.49 11.89 -2.21
N ARG A 153 14.85 13.03 -1.99
CA ARG A 153 15.52 14.25 -1.55
C ARG A 153 15.27 14.45 -0.06
N PHE A 154 16.35 14.57 0.70
CA PHE A 154 16.33 14.90 2.12
C PHE A 154 16.74 16.35 2.30
N THR A 155 15.99 17.09 3.12
CA THR A 155 16.32 18.47 3.49
C THR A 155 16.20 18.58 5.00
N MET A 156 17.28 19.03 5.62
CA MET A 156 17.47 19.05 7.07
C MET A 156 17.59 20.51 7.51
N LYS A 157 16.88 20.89 8.57
CA LYS A 157 16.95 22.22 9.17
C LYS A 157 17.20 22.07 10.67
N ASP A 158 18.10 22.89 11.23
CA ASP A 158 18.37 22.99 12.67
C ASP A 158 18.60 21.63 13.37
N MET A 159 19.18 20.68 12.65
CA MET A 159 19.40 19.32 13.16
C MET A 159 20.54 19.29 14.18
N PRO A 160 20.51 18.35 15.14
CA PRO A 160 21.65 18.10 16.00
C PRO A 160 22.93 17.85 15.19
N GLU A 161 24.05 18.37 15.69
CA GLU A 161 25.35 18.16 15.06
C GLU A 161 25.69 16.67 14.98
N GLY A 162 26.29 16.26 13.86
CA GLY A 162 26.64 14.85 13.63
C GLY A 162 25.44 13.93 13.36
N ALA A 163 24.26 14.47 13.03
CA ALA A 163 23.13 13.64 12.61
C ALA A 163 23.44 12.88 11.31
N LEU A 164 23.31 11.55 11.34
CA LEU A 164 23.58 10.66 10.21
C LEU A 164 22.32 9.91 9.78
N LEU A 165 22.08 9.83 8.48
CA LEU A 165 20.96 9.09 7.91
C LEU A 165 21.45 7.80 7.27
N HIS A 166 20.97 6.67 7.77
CA HIS A 166 21.29 5.33 7.27
C HIS A 166 20.13 4.78 6.45
N CYS A 167 20.44 4.25 5.27
CA CYS A 167 19.47 3.57 4.39
C CYS A 167 19.62 2.06 4.53
N TYR A 168 18.49 1.35 4.61
CA TYR A 168 18.42 -0.10 4.61
C TYR A 168 17.48 -0.55 3.49
N ILE A 169 17.95 -1.49 2.69
CA ILE A 169 17.19 -2.09 1.60
C ILE A 169 17.18 -3.60 1.85
N SER A 170 16.00 -4.23 1.77
CA SER A 170 15.93 -5.69 1.87
C SER A 170 16.63 -6.36 0.70
N GLU A 171 17.21 -7.53 0.95
CA GLU A 171 17.81 -8.39 -0.09
C GLU A 171 16.79 -8.88 -1.13
#